data_AF-A0A1Q3BFQ3-F1
#
_entry.id   AF-A0A1Q3BFQ3-F1
#
_cell.length_a   1.000
_cell.length_b   1.000
_cell.length_c   1.000
_cell.angle_alpha   90.00
_cell.angle_beta   90.00
_cell.angle_gamma   90.00
#
_symmetry.space_group_name_H-M   'P 1'
#
loop_
_entity.id
_entity.type
_entity.pdbx_description
1 polymer ?
#
loop_
_entity_poly.entity_id
_entity_poly.type
_entity_poly.pdbx_seq_one_letter_code
_entity_poly.pdbx_strand_id
1 'polypeptide(L)'
;MASTGSTLTSDYSGGLPYRESVTIPSCPVKLDGTNYLVWSRACKFAIGSREYKGFLIGDTTKPIEAGPSQEKWETTNYLLMSYLTSSMDTGISRGYMLLDTAAEIWKTVETTYSHVGSKAQRYEIRKKIRETTQKNFQFLNIILH
;
A
#
# COMPACT_ATOMS: atom_id res chain seq x y z
N MET A 1 -26.05 -49.71 -49.17
CA MET A 1 -25.92 -49.22 -47.78
C MET A 1 -26.23 -47.74 -47.80
N ALA A 2 -27.34 -47.36 -47.18
CA ALA A 2 -27.87 -46.00 -47.22
C ALA A 2 -27.38 -45.18 -46.02
N SER A 3 -27.28 -43.87 -46.28
CA SER A 3 -27.36 -42.76 -45.32
C SER A 3 -26.22 -42.59 -44.31
N THR A 4 -25.41 -41.55 -44.54
CA THR A 4 -24.97 -40.69 -43.44
C THR A 4 -25.39 -39.26 -43.77
N GLY A 5 -26.36 -38.78 -42.99
CA GLY A 5 -26.85 -37.41 -43.02
C GLY A 5 -25.87 -36.43 -42.36
N SER A 6 -25.99 -35.19 -42.81
CA SER A 6 -25.30 -33.97 -42.41
C SER A 6 -25.52 -33.60 -40.94
N THR A 7 -24.58 -32.85 -40.33
CA THR A 7 -24.76 -31.42 -39.92
C THR A 7 -23.66 -30.96 -38.95
N LEU A 8 -23.15 -29.76 -39.23
CA LEU A 8 -22.20 -28.94 -38.49
C LEU A 8 -22.70 -28.58 -37.08
N THR A 9 -21.80 -28.51 -36.08
CA THR A 9 -21.86 -27.41 -35.09
C THR A 9 -20.45 -26.93 -34.76
N SER A 10 -20.34 -25.61 -34.77
CA SER A 10 -19.14 -24.81 -34.51
C SER A 10 -18.90 -24.74 -33.00
N ASP A 11 -17.71 -25.13 -32.55
CA ASP A 11 -17.26 -24.87 -31.18
C ASP A 11 -16.01 -23.97 -31.20
N TYR A 12 -16.16 -22.74 -31.71
CA TYR A 12 -15.25 -21.65 -31.37
C TYR A 12 -15.63 -21.09 -29.99
N SER A 13 -15.36 -21.87 -28.95
CA SER A 13 -15.30 -21.36 -27.57
C SER A 13 -13.86 -20.95 -27.26
N GLY A 14 -13.39 -19.92 -27.95
CA GLY A 14 -12.14 -19.24 -27.61
C GLY A 14 -12.36 -18.42 -26.34
N GLY A 15 -12.35 -19.09 -25.19
CA GLY A 15 -12.26 -18.41 -23.90
C GLY A 15 -11.02 -17.53 -23.91
N LEU A 16 -11.21 -16.22 -23.67
CA LEU A 16 -10.09 -15.32 -23.41
C LEU A 16 -9.19 -15.98 -22.35
N PRO A 17 -7.85 -16.00 -22.51
CA PRO A 17 -6.98 -16.54 -21.49
C PRO A 17 -7.30 -15.79 -20.20
N TYR A 18 -7.65 -16.53 -19.16
CA TYR A 18 -7.92 -16.00 -17.82
C TYR A 18 -6.69 -15.21 -17.39
N ARG A 19 -6.73 -13.89 -17.60
CA ARG A 19 -5.72 -12.95 -17.12
C ARG A 19 -5.85 -13.01 -15.61
N GLU A 20 -4.96 -13.74 -14.94
CA GLU A 20 -4.90 -13.75 -13.48
C GLU A 20 -4.96 -12.30 -13.00
N SER A 21 -6.10 -11.93 -12.39
CA SER A 21 -6.29 -10.59 -11.87
C SER A 21 -5.44 -10.47 -10.62
N VAL A 22 -4.20 -9.99 -10.77
CA VAL A 22 -3.33 -9.78 -9.62
C VAL A 22 -3.98 -8.73 -8.72
N THR A 23 -4.57 -9.21 -7.62
CA THR A 23 -5.29 -8.38 -6.67
C THR A 23 -4.44 -8.25 -5.41
N ILE A 24 -4.19 -7.01 -5.00
CA ILE A 24 -3.52 -6.73 -3.73
C ILE A 24 -4.61 -6.74 -2.66
N PRO A 25 -4.50 -7.57 -1.60
CA PRO A 25 -5.48 -7.58 -0.51
C PRO A 25 -5.58 -6.20 0.11
N SER A 26 -6.80 -5.74 0.41
CA SER A 26 -7.03 -4.43 1.03
C SER A 26 -6.12 -4.22 2.23
N CYS A 27 -5.58 -3.01 2.38
CA CYS A 27 -4.81 -2.66 3.56
C CYS A 27 -5.71 -2.78 4.81
N PRO A 28 -5.27 -3.47 5.88
CA PRO A 28 -6.04 -3.58 7.12
C PRO A 28 -6.06 -2.27 7.92
N VAL A 29 -5.25 -1.28 7.52
CA VAL A 29 -5.09 0.00 8.22
C VAL A 29 -5.38 1.13 7.25
N LYS A 30 -6.25 2.05 7.67
CA LYS A 30 -6.51 3.30 6.95
C LYS A 30 -5.58 4.39 7.44
N LEU A 31 -4.91 5.10 6.54
CA LEU A 31 -4.13 6.28 6.93
C LEU A 31 -5.08 7.38 7.42
N ASP A 32 -4.92 7.81 8.67
CA ASP A 32 -5.73 8.85 9.33
C ASP A 32 -4.92 10.15 9.62
N GLY A 33 -3.66 10.18 9.15
CA GLY A 33 -2.73 11.29 9.35
C GLY A 33 -1.90 11.23 10.64
N THR A 34 -2.26 10.36 11.59
CA THR A 34 -1.52 10.15 12.85
C THR A 34 -0.78 8.81 12.89
N ASN A 35 -1.26 7.84 12.12
CA ASN A 35 -0.83 6.44 12.19
C ASN A 35 0.15 5.99 11.09
N TYR A 36 0.86 6.94 10.44
CA TYR A 36 1.74 6.68 9.30
C TYR A 36 2.68 5.47 9.47
N LEU A 37 3.29 5.30 10.65
CA LEU A 37 4.25 4.21 10.87
C LEU A 37 3.60 2.82 10.78
N VAL A 38 2.37 2.68 11.29
CA VAL A 38 1.62 1.42 11.23
C VAL A 38 1.10 1.21 9.80
N TRP A 39 0.52 2.24 9.20
CA TRP A 39 0.01 2.20 7.82
C TRP A 39 1.10 1.86 6.80
N SER A 40 2.25 2.55 6.88
CA SER A 40 3.38 2.34 5.94
C SER A 40 3.97 0.94 6.06
N ARG A 41 4.01 0.38 7.29
CA ARG A 41 4.42 -1.01 7.53
C ARG A 41 3.46 -2.00 6.86
N ALA A 42 2.15 -1.79 7.03
CA ALA A 42 1.12 -2.64 6.43
C ALA A 42 1.17 -2.63 4.89
N CYS A 43 1.27 -1.44 4.28
CA CYS A 43 1.39 -1.30 2.84
C CYS A 43 2.65 -1.98 2.29
N LYS A 44 3.80 -1.83 2.98
CA LYS A 44 5.05 -2.51 2.59
C LYS A 44 4.94 -4.02 2.59
N PHE A 45 4.19 -4.62 3.52
CA PHE A 45 3.96 -6.08 3.53
C PHE A 45 3.05 -6.53 2.38
N ALA A 46 1.96 -5.81 2.13
CA ALA A 46 1.03 -6.14 1.06
C ALA A 46 1.67 -6.01 -0.33
N ILE A 47 2.50 -4.99 -0.54
CA ILE A 47 3.15 -4.70 -1.83
C ILE A 47 4.45 -5.50 -1.99
N GLY A 48 5.26 -5.59 -0.93
CA GLY A 48 6.55 -6.28 -0.96
C GLY A 48 6.46 -7.79 -1.15
N SER A 49 5.36 -8.42 -0.71
CA SER A 49 5.10 -9.85 -0.95
C SER A 49 4.86 -10.21 -2.42
N ARG A 50 4.76 -9.20 -3.31
CA ARG A 50 4.41 -9.37 -4.73
C ARG A 50 5.45 -8.75 -5.68
N GLU A 51 6.68 -8.57 -5.21
CA GLU A 51 7.79 -8.01 -6.01
C GLU A 51 7.60 -6.56 -6.51
N TYR A 52 6.53 -5.89 -6.11
CA TYR A 52 6.22 -4.51 -6.51
C TYR A 52 6.98 -3.42 -5.75
N LYS A 53 7.97 -3.81 -4.94
CA LYS A 53 8.76 -2.87 -4.13
C LYS A 53 9.39 -1.76 -4.99
N GLY A 54 9.89 -2.09 -6.18
CA GLY A 54 10.54 -1.13 -7.06
C GLY A 54 9.62 -0.01 -7.55
N PHE A 55 8.31 -0.26 -7.67
CA PHE A 55 7.33 0.76 -8.04
C PHE A 55 7.06 1.77 -6.91
N LEU A 56 7.22 1.38 -5.64
CA LEU A 56 7.04 2.30 -4.51
C LEU A 56 8.19 3.28 -4.35
N ILE A 57 9.41 2.80 -4.58
CA ILE A 57 10.65 3.58 -4.37
C ILE A 57 11.15 4.26 -5.65
N GLY A 58 10.52 3.96 -6.80
CA GLY A 58 10.86 4.55 -8.10
C GLY A 58 11.98 3.83 -8.85
N ASP A 59 12.50 2.72 -8.33
CA ASP A 59 13.54 1.90 -8.99
C ASP A 59 13.03 1.26 -10.28
N THR A 60 11.73 0.94 -10.35
CA THR A 60 11.10 0.43 -11.57
C THR A 60 10.59 1.58 -12.42
N THR A 61 11.39 2.01 -13.38
CA THR A 61 11.07 3.14 -14.28
C THR A 61 10.14 2.72 -15.42
N LYS A 62 9.37 3.69 -15.92
CA LYS A 62 8.52 3.49 -17.09
C LYS A 62 9.40 3.20 -18.32
N PRO A 63 9.16 2.12 -19.07
CA PRO A 63 9.86 1.87 -20.33
C PRO A 63 9.66 3.00 -21.34
N ILE A 64 10.73 3.36 -22.05
CA ILE A 64 10.74 4.43 -23.06
C ILE A 64 9.98 3.97 -24.32
N GLU A 65 10.18 2.73 -24.72
CA GLU A 65 9.56 2.16 -25.91
C GLU A 65 8.10 1.80 -25.63
N ALA A 66 7.21 2.24 -26.52
CA ALA A 66 5.83 1.82 -26.52
C ALA A 66 5.73 0.32 -26.83
N GLY A 67 4.93 -0.40 -26.05
CA GLY A 67 4.75 -1.83 -26.22
C GLY A 67 4.26 -2.54 -24.96
N PRO A 68 4.22 -3.88 -24.98
CA PRO A 68 3.66 -4.68 -23.89
C PRO A 68 4.30 -4.43 -22.52
N SER A 69 5.60 -4.12 -22.50
CA SER A 69 6.32 -3.80 -21.27
C SER A 69 5.86 -2.48 -20.65
N GLN A 70 5.59 -1.47 -21.47
CA GLN A 70 5.08 -0.18 -21.01
C GLN A 70 3.65 -0.32 -20.49
N GLU A 71 2.77 -1.01 -21.21
CA GLU A 71 1.40 -1.29 -20.78
C GLU A 71 1.36 -2.07 -19.45
N LYS A 72 2.24 -3.07 -19.30
CA LYS A 72 2.38 -3.84 -18.05
C LYS A 72 2.83 -2.95 -16.89
N TRP A 73 3.78 -2.05 -17.14
CA TRP A 73 4.24 -1.08 -16.14
C TRP A 73 3.09 -0.13 -15.75
N GLU A 74 2.37 0.43 -16.71
CA GLU A 74 1.24 1.35 -16.46
C GLU A 74 0.12 0.67 -15.68
N THR A 75 -0.28 -0.53 -16.08
CA THR A 75 -1.31 -1.32 -15.38
C THR A 75 -0.89 -1.56 -13.92
N THR A 76 0.38 -1.89 -13.69
CA THR A 76 0.91 -2.14 -12.34
C THR A 76 1.00 -0.85 -11.53
N ASN A 77 1.43 0.25 -12.14
CA ASN A 77 1.43 1.58 -11.50
C ASN A 77 0.02 1.99 -11.07
N TYR A 78 -0.97 1.90 -11.96
CA TYR A 78 -2.36 2.22 -11.62
C TYR A 78 -2.97 1.31 -10.55
N LEU A 79 -2.63 0.01 -10.56
CA LEU A 79 -3.02 -0.92 -9.50
C LEU A 79 -2.50 -0.45 -8.14
N LEU A 80 -1.24 -0.05 -8.07
CA LEU A 80 -0.62 0.41 -6.83
C LEU A 80 -1.14 1.79 -6.40
N MET A 81 -1.42 2.69 -7.35
CA MET A 81 -2.08 3.97 -7.05
C MET A 81 -3.47 3.76 -6.45
N SER A 82 -4.28 2.88 -7.04
CA SER A 82 -5.59 2.50 -6.53
C SER A 82 -5.49 1.87 -5.14
N TYR A 83 -4.54 0.97 -4.94
CA TYR A 83 -4.28 0.37 -3.63
C TYR A 83 -3.90 1.42 -2.57
N LEU A 84 -2.94 2.30 -2.88
CA LEU A 84 -2.48 3.33 -1.95
C LEU A 84 -3.61 4.29 -1.60
N THR A 85 -4.31 4.85 -2.59
CA THR A 85 -5.40 5.81 -2.37
C THR A 85 -6.59 5.17 -1.65
N SER A 86 -6.94 3.92 -1.97
CA SER A 86 -7.97 3.17 -1.25
C SER A 86 -7.55 2.78 0.16
N SER A 87 -6.25 2.81 0.51
CA SER A 87 -5.77 2.56 1.87
C SER A 87 -5.74 3.82 2.76
N MET A 88 -6.19 4.96 2.25
CA MET A 88 -6.25 6.22 3.00
C MET A 88 -7.69 6.56 3.38
N ASP A 89 -7.84 7.39 4.40
CA ASP A 89 -9.12 8.06 4.66
C ASP A 89 -9.48 8.97 3.49
N THR A 90 -10.79 9.13 3.24
CA THR A 90 -11.31 9.85 2.06
C THR A 90 -10.91 11.32 2.03
N GLY A 91 -10.72 11.95 3.19
CA GLY A 91 -10.22 13.32 3.29
C GLY A 91 -8.75 13.45 2.89
N ILE A 92 -7.96 12.39 3.11
CA ILE A 92 -6.52 12.35 2.79
C ILE A 92 -6.33 11.95 1.33
N SER A 93 -6.99 10.88 0.86
CA SER A 93 -6.78 10.32 -0.48
C SER A 93 -6.99 11.34 -1.61
N ARG A 94 -7.92 12.29 -1.43
CA ARG A 94 -8.21 13.37 -2.39
C ARG A 94 -6.98 14.20 -2.74
N GLY A 95 -6.08 14.43 -1.79
CA GLY A 95 -4.85 15.19 -2.01
C GLY A 95 -3.83 14.50 -2.91
N TYR A 96 -4.00 13.19 -3.16
CA TYR A 96 -3.03 12.35 -3.88
C TYR A 96 -3.55 11.85 -5.23
N MET A 97 -4.82 12.11 -5.59
CA MET A 97 -5.41 11.61 -6.84
C MET A 97 -4.82 12.23 -8.12
N LEU A 98 -4.14 13.37 -8.01
CA LEU A 98 -3.54 14.09 -9.15
C LEU A 98 -2.06 13.76 -9.37
N LEU A 99 -1.50 12.84 -8.58
CA LEU A 99 -0.12 12.37 -8.78
C LEU A 99 -0.12 11.26 -9.84
N ASP A 100 0.92 11.20 -10.66
CA ASP A 100 0.97 10.35 -11.85
C ASP A 100 1.48 8.93 -11.55
N THR A 101 2.18 8.76 -10.42
CA THR A 101 2.81 7.49 -10.07
C THR A 101 2.57 7.07 -8.63
N ALA A 102 2.56 5.75 -8.41
CA ALA A 102 2.53 5.17 -7.06
C ALA A 102 3.74 5.61 -6.22
N ALA A 103 4.90 5.80 -6.87
CA ALA A 103 6.11 6.32 -6.24
C ALA A 103 5.93 7.74 -5.71
N GLU A 104 5.32 8.64 -6.49
CA GLU A 104 5.03 10.01 -6.08
C GLU A 104 4.04 10.05 -4.92
N ILE A 105 2.96 9.25 -4.99
CA ILE A 105 2.01 9.10 -3.87
C ILE A 105 2.77 8.66 -2.62
N TRP A 106 3.52 7.57 -2.71
CA TRP A 106 4.29 7.02 -1.59
C TRP A 106 5.22 8.06 -0.95
N LYS A 107 6.06 8.71 -1.77
CA LYS A 107 7.05 9.70 -1.31
C LYS A 107 6.40 10.93 -0.71
N THR A 108 5.28 11.39 -1.29
CA THR A 108 4.57 12.56 -0.77
C THR A 108 3.94 12.24 0.58
N VAL A 109 3.26 11.09 0.71
CA VAL A 109 2.69 10.62 1.99
C VAL A 109 3.77 10.47 3.06
N GLU A 110 4.91 9.88 2.70
CA GLU A 110 6.06 9.74 3.59
C GLU A 110 6.56 11.10 4.08
N THR A 111 6.72 12.06 3.18
CA THR A 111 7.16 13.41 3.52
C THR A 111 6.15 14.13 4.43
N THR A 112 4.86 14.00 4.14
CA THR A 112 3.78 14.67 4.88
C THR A 112 3.60 14.10 6.29
N TYR A 113 3.59 12.78 6.46
CA TYR A 113 3.10 12.14 7.70
C TYR A 113 4.16 11.40 8.52
N SER A 114 5.37 11.14 7.99
CA SER A 114 6.42 10.42 8.73
C SER A 114 6.88 11.14 10.01
N HIS A 115 6.82 12.47 10.01
CA HIS A 115 7.21 13.29 11.15
C HIS A 115 6.13 13.39 12.23
N VAL A 116 4.86 13.15 11.90
CA VAL A 116 3.73 13.26 12.83
C VAL A 116 3.76 12.08 13.82
N GLY A 117 3.87 10.85 13.29
CA GLY A 117 3.95 9.64 14.12
C GLY A 117 5.20 9.58 15.00
N SER A 118 6.35 10.05 14.50
CA SER A 118 7.59 10.07 15.28
C SER A 118 7.56 11.08 16.43
N LYS A 119 6.87 12.22 16.30
CA LYS A 119 6.72 13.18 17.41
C LYS A 119 5.79 12.65 18.50
N ALA A 120 4.62 12.12 18.11
CA ALA A 120 3.65 11.56 19.05
C ALA A 120 4.22 10.34 19.80
N GLN A 121 4.84 9.37 19.10
CA GLN A 121 5.47 8.22 19.76
C GLN A 121 6.63 8.64 20.67
N ARG A 122 7.49 9.58 20.25
CA ARG A 122 8.55 10.08 21.13
C ARG A 122 7.97 10.81 22.34
N TYR A 123 6.86 11.52 22.19
CA TYR A 123 6.17 12.15 23.31
C TYR A 123 5.64 11.11 24.29
N GLU A 124 4.90 10.10 23.83
CA GLU A 124 4.34 9.04 24.68
C GLU A 124 5.44 8.24 25.39
N ILE A 125 6.53 7.91 24.69
CA ILE A 125 7.69 7.25 25.31
C ILE A 125 8.31 8.15 26.38
N ARG A 126 8.56 9.44 26.09
CA ARG A 126 9.09 10.39 27.08
C ARG A 126 8.15 10.59 28.26
N LYS A 127 6.83 10.58 28.02
CA LYS A 127 5.80 10.69 29.05
C LYS A 127 5.82 9.47 29.97
N LYS A 128 5.80 8.25 29.42
CA LYS A 128 5.91 7.00 30.21
C LYS A 128 7.22 6.92 31.01
N ILE A 129 8.34 7.38 30.45
CA ILE A 129 9.61 7.47 31.17
C ILE A 129 9.47 8.42 32.35
N ARG A 130 8.96 9.64 32.14
CA ARG A 130 8.75 10.63 33.22
C ARG A 130 7.83 10.09 34.31
N GLU A 131 6.72 9.46 33.95
CA GLU A 131 5.78 8.86 34.91
C GLU A 131 6.43 7.75 35.74
N THR A 132 7.23 6.89 35.10
CA THR A 132 7.94 5.79 35.78
C THR A 132 9.02 6.33 36.72
N THR A 133 9.79 7.32 36.26
CA THR A 133 10.81 8.00 37.06
C THR A 133 10.19 8.75 38.25
N GLN A 134 9.09 9.48 38.04
CA GLN A 134 8.35 10.18 39.10
C GLN A 134 7.82 9.22 40.17
N LYS A 135 7.26 8.07 39.76
CA LYS A 135 6.77 7.03 40.69
C LYS A 135 7.92 6.45 41.51
N ASN A 136 9.06 6.13 40.89
CA ASN A 136 10.24 5.63 41.62
C ASN A 136 10.75 6.63 42.68
N PHE A 137 10.77 7.93 42.36
CA PHE A 137 11.18 8.96 43.32
C PHE A 137 10.17 9.14 44.46
N GLN A 138 8.86 8.99 44.19
CA GLN A 138 7.86 9.00 45.27
C GLN A 138 7.91 7.75 46.15
N PHE A 139 8.16 6.57 45.58
CA PHE A 139 8.34 5.34 46.35
C PHE A 139 9.56 5.41 47.27
N LEU A 140 10.69 5.96 46.80
CA LEU A 140 11.90 6.12 47.62
C LEU A 140 11.73 7.14 48.75
N ASN A 141 10.98 8.22 48.53
CA ASN A 141 10.71 9.23 49.57
C ASN A 141 9.75 8.73 50.67
N ILE A 142 8.91 7.72 50.41
CA ILE A 142 8.00 7.15 51.41
C ILE A 142 8.71 6.13 52.32
N ILE A 143 9.79 5.48 51.85
CA ILE A 143 10.53 4.47 52.63
C ILE A 143 11.59 5.10 53.54
N LEU A 144 11.94 6.38 53.29
CA LEU A 144 12.96 7.12 54.06
C LEU A 144 12.38 7.97 55.22
N HIS A 145 11.09 7.84 55.55
CA HIS A 145 10.43 8.46 56.73
C HIS A 145 9.66 7.39 57.49
#